data_AF-A0A1Y5MF88-F1
#
_entry.id   AF-A0A1Y5MF88-F1
#
_cell.length_a   1.000
_cell.length_b   1.000
_cell.length_c   1.000
_cell.angle_alpha   90.00
_cell.angle_beta   90.00
_cell.angle_gamma   90.00
#
_symmetry.space_group_name_H-M   'P 1'
#
loop_
_entity.id
_entity.type
_entity.pdbx_description
1 polymer ?
#
loop_
_entity_poly.entity_id
_entity_poly.type
_entity_poly.pdbx_seq_one_letter_code
_entity_poly.pdbx_strand_id
1 'polypeptide(L)'
;MTWSEWLEKHKVLLNQHPADYEREFVLRVLSKVSSITPDMVVPQFNFKDHNGKNRYIDFMVVVGKDTYLAIELDGKAKFDNYNIFDDTMMRQNDLIKQFNHLLRFTNNQMLNETNWVIDSITEYIKELKIPKILDLELTEEKLIQFETNKAIEENLQKIEKELKEVKQENNSMSFGTAVLIVALALIVLILFSSIAFKPNKTIEVVKEQPKPTYIQAIDAKNHIGEYKEVCGFIADIKQFSKGVYINLDGKYPNIPFTIVVWERDFNSELDKALDKIIPTSKICIHGKIESFKDKPQISLTEIRQIRKWD
;
A
#
# COMPACT_ATOMS: atom_id res chain seq x y z
N MET A 1 -31.75 20.35 -5.45
CA MET A 1 -31.58 21.18 -4.24
C MET A 1 -30.35 22.05 -4.44
N THR A 2 -30.42 23.34 -4.12
CA THR A 2 -29.26 24.25 -4.13
C THR A 2 -28.51 24.20 -2.79
N TRP A 3 -27.26 24.67 -2.75
CA TRP A 3 -26.51 24.75 -1.48
C TRP A 3 -27.18 25.67 -0.45
N SER A 4 -27.88 26.72 -0.89
CA SER A 4 -28.64 27.60 0.00
C SER A 4 -29.82 26.88 0.63
N GLU A 5 -30.58 26.11 -0.15
CA GLU A 5 -31.69 25.28 0.35
C GLU A 5 -31.19 24.20 1.30
N TRP A 6 -30.06 23.58 0.99
CA TRP A 6 -29.43 22.57 1.83
C TRP A 6 -29.00 23.15 3.18
N LEU A 7 -28.35 24.31 3.17
CA LEU A 7 -27.92 25.01 4.39
C LEU A 7 -29.10 25.36 5.29
N GLU A 8 -30.21 25.84 4.73
CA GLU A 8 -31.40 26.14 5.51
C GLU A 8 -32.04 24.88 6.10
N LYS A 9 -32.15 23.81 5.28
CA LYS A 9 -32.68 22.51 5.72
C LYS A 9 -31.86 21.91 6.87
N HIS A 10 -30.53 22.07 6.84
CA HIS A 10 -29.62 21.44 7.80
C HIS A 10 -29.09 22.39 8.88
N LYS A 11 -29.59 23.64 8.94
CA LYS A 11 -29.14 24.70 9.85
C LYS A 11 -29.03 24.29 11.32
N VAL A 12 -30.01 23.51 11.81
CA VAL A 12 -30.02 23.03 13.21
C VAL A 12 -28.86 22.08 13.50
N LEU A 13 -28.44 21.28 12.53
CA LEU A 13 -27.33 20.34 12.69
C LEU A 13 -25.97 21.04 12.64
N LEU A 14 -25.86 22.13 11.89
CA LEU A 14 -24.60 22.87 11.65
C LEU A 14 -24.29 23.92 12.73
N ASN A 15 -25.32 24.43 13.42
CA ASN A 15 -25.18 25.52 14.39
C ASN A 15 -24.84 25.03 15.81
N GLN A 16 -24.21 23.86 15.94
CA GLN A 16 -23.89 23.30 17.25
C GLN A 16 -22.65 23.94 17.90
N HIS A 17 -21.82 24.66 17.12
CA HIS A 17 -20.62 25.32 17.62
C HIS A 17 -20.70 26.86 17.45
N PRO A 18 -20.27 27.67 18.44
CA PRO A 18 -20.34 29.15 18.38
C PRO A 18 -19.61 29.84 17.22
N ALA A 19 -18.81 29.09 16.47
CA ALA A 19 -17.92 29.60 15.43
C ALA A 19 -18.35 29.18 14.02
N ASP A 20 -19.48 28.46 13.89
CA ASP A 20 -20.11 28.08 12.62
C ASP A 20 -19.17 27.42 11.60
N TYR A 21 -18.11 26.73 12.05
CA TYR A 21 -17.08 26.17 11.16
C TYR A 21 -17.63 25.18 10.14
N GLU A 22 -18.61 24.36 10.51
CA GLU A 22 -19.29 23.43 9.61
C GLU A 22 -20.05 24.16 8.50
N ARG A 23 -20.78 25.22 8.88
CA ARG A 23 -21.50 26.07 7.93
C ARG A 23 -20.54 26.76 6.97
N GLU A 24 -19.44 27.31 7.50
CA GLU A 24 -18.42 27.97 6.69
C GLU A 24 -17.69 26.98 5.77
N PHE A 25 -17.45 25.75 6.21
CA PHE A 25 -16.87 24.71 5.35
C PHE A 25 -17.77 24.38 4.16
N VAL A 26 -19.09 24.31 4.36
CA VAL A 26 -20.03 24.10 3.24
C VAL A 26 -19.94 25.27 2.24
N LEU A 27 -19.96 26.51 2.73
CA LEU A 27 -19.93 27.69 1.88
C LEU A 27 -18.60 27.89 1.14
N ARG A 28 -17.48 27.71 1.85
CA ARG A 28 -16.14 27.98 1.33
C ARG A 28 -15.58 26.83 0.53
N VAL A 29 -15.90 25.60 0.92
CA VAL A 29 -15.27 24.38 0.37
C VAL A 29 -16.29 23.57 -0.41
N LEU A 30 -17.25 22.90 0.24
CA LEU A 30 -18.10 21.91 -0.43
C LEU A 30 -18.90 22.51 -1.60
N SER A 31 -19.37 23.75 -1.47
CA SER A 31 -20.09 24.44 -2.55
C SER A 31 -19.23 24.80 -3.77
N LYS A 32 -17.90 24.72 -3.63
CA LYS A 32 -16.92 25.02 -4.68
C LYS A 32 -16.34 23.77 -5.33
N VAL A 33 -16.55 22.59 -4.73
CA VAL A 33 -16.18 21.31 -5.33
C VAL A 33 -17.19 20.97 -6.41
N SER A 34 -16.80 21.14 -7.68
CA SER A 34 -17.70 20.97 -8.83
C SER A 34 -18.24 19.54 -9.00
N SER A 35 -17.56 18.55 -8.43
CA SER A 35 -17.92 17.13 -8.49
C SER A 35 -18.89 16.69 -7.37
N ILE A 36 -19.29 17.59 -6.48
CA ILE A 36 -20.24 17.37 -5.37
C ILE A 36 -21.50 18.20 -5.61
N THR A 37 -22.66 17.57 -5.40
CA THR A 37 -23.95 18.26 -5.31
C THR A 37 -24.51 18.15 -3.88
N PRO A 38 -25.43 19.05 -3.46
CA PRO A 38 -25.94 19.06 -2.10
C PRO A 38 -26.62 17.74 -1.67
N ASP A 39 -27.27 17.04 -2.59
CA ASP A 39 -27.92 15.76 -2.35
C ASP A 39 -26.94 14.61 -2.02
N MET A 40 -25.66 14.78 -2.37
CA MET A 40 -24.62 13.82 -2.02
C MET A 40 -24.13 13.98 -0.57
N VAL A 41 -24.41 15.10 0.09
CA VAL A 41 -23.80 15.43 1.39
C VAL A 41 -24.80 15.25 2.52
N VAL A 42 -24.40 14.45 3.51
CA VAL A 42 -25.12 14.21 4.76
C VAL A 42 -24.31 14.81 5.91
N PRO A 43 -24.80 15.85 6.61
CA PRO A 43 -24.11 16.42 7.76
C PRO A 43 -24.38 15.60 9.02
N GLN A 44 -23.46 15.65 9.99
CA GLN A 44 -23.61 14.98 11.29
C GLN A 44 -24.02 13.49 11.12
N PHE A 45 -23.30 12.79 10.25
CA PHE A 45 -23.62 11.42 9.88
C PHE A 45 -23.45 10.49 11.07
N ASN A 46 -24.52 9.83 11.48
CA ASN A 46 -24.53 8.91 12.61
C ASN A 46 -24.08 7.51 12.20
N PHE A 47 -23.15 6.94 12.95
CA PHE A 47 -22.75 5.54 12.84
C PHE A 47 -22.54 4.90 14.20
N LYS A 48 -22.41 3.57 14.23
CA LYS A 48 -22.15 2.80 15.44
C LYS A 48 -20.67 2.45 15.54
N ASP A 49 -20.08 2.67 16.70
CA ASP A 49 -18.74 2.18 17.01
C ASP A 49 -18.75 0.66 17.33
N HIS A 50 -17.58 0.07 17.54
CA HIS A 50 -17.45 -1.35 17.90
C HIS A 50 -18.18 -1.74 19.20
N ASN A 51 -18.52 -0.77 20.06
CA ASN A 51 -19.28 -0.97 21.30
C ASN A 51 -20.79 -0.69 21.13
N GLY A 52 -21.26 -0.40 19.92
CA GLY A 52 -22.66 -0.07 19.63
C GLY A 52 -23.11 1.33 20.06
N LYS A 53 -22.18 2.21 20.47
CA LYS A 53 -22.46 3.59 20.85
C LYS A 53 -22.53 4.48 19.60
N ASN A 54 -23.44 5.45 19.61
CA ASN A 54 -23.58 6.41 18.51
C ASN A 54 -22.33 7.30 18.40
N ARG A 55 -21.89 7.54 17.18
CA ARG A 55 -20.83 8.48 16.80
C ARG A 55 -21.29 9.30 15.62
N TYR A 56 -20.71 10.48 15.49
CA TYR A 56 -21.08 11.46 14.48
C TYR A 56 -19.84 11.92 13.74
N ILE A 57 -19.99 12.09 12.43
CA ILE A 57 -18.98 12.65 11.51
C ILE A 57 -19.56 13.94 10.97
N ASP A 58 -18.75 14.98 10.86
CA ASP A 58 -19.23 16.30 10.44
C ASP A 58 -19.90 16.24 9.06
N PHE A 59 -19.28 15.56 8.08
CA PHE A 59 -19.88 15.33 6.76
C PHE A 59 -19.60 13.94 6.20
N MET A 60 -20.60 13.35 5.58
CA MET A 60 -20.49 12.16 4.73
C MET A 60 -20.89 12.52 3.31
N VAL A 61 -20.00 12.27 2.34
CA VAL A 61 -20.28 12.44 0.91
C VAL A 61 -20.56 11.07 0.28
N VAL A 62 -21.76 10.88 -0.25
CA VAL A 62 -22.19 9.67 -0.96
C VAL A 62 -21.80 9.80 -2.43
N VAL A 63 -20.69 9.18 -2.82
CA VAL A 63 -20.12 9.29 -4.18
C VAL A 63 -20.77 8.30 -5.14
N GLY A 64 -21.18 7.13 -4.64
CA GLY A 64 -21.81 6.06 -5.43
C GLY A 64 -22.63 5.12 -4.54
N LYS A 65 -23.11 4.00 -5.12
CA LYS A 65 -24.03 3.07 -4.45
C LYS A 65 -23.50 2.53 -3.11
N ASP A 66 -22.19 2.31 -3.02
CA ASP A 66 -21.50 1.82 -1.81
C ASP A 66 -20.14 2.51 -1.63
N THR A 67 -20.00 3.73 -2.17
CA THR A 67 -18.76 4.51 -2.11
C THR A 67 -19.02 5.80 -1.37
N TYR A 68 -18.30 5.98 -0.26
CA TYR A 68 -18.50 7.06 0.68
C TYR A 68 -17.17 7.77 0.94
N LEU A 69 -17.24 9.06 1.23
CA LEU A 69 -16.10 9.84 1.71
C LEU A 69 -16.52 10.56 2.98
N ALA A 70 -15.96 10.14 4.11
CA ALA A 70 -16.12 10.83 5.38
C ALA A 70 -15.17 12.05 5.44
N ILE A 71 -15.67 13.16 5.98
CA ILE A 71 -14.88 14.39 6.18
C ILE A 71 -15.08 14.88 7.62
N GLU A 72 -13.98 15.05 8.36
CA GLU A 72 -13.97 15.67 9.69
C GLU A 72 -13.29 17.05 9.68
N LEU A 73 -13.84 17.97 10.46
CA LEU A 73 -13.29 19.28 10.77
C LEU A 73 -12.76 19.30 12.20
N ASP A 74 -11.44 19.34 12.32
CA ASP A 74 -10.77 19.20 13.60
C ASP A 74 -10.22 20.53 14.14
N GLY A 75 -10.74 20.91 15.31
CA GLY A 75 -10.15 21.96 16.12
C GLY A 75 -8.97 21.43 16.94
N LYS A 76 -7.92 22.24 17.09
CA LYS A 76 -6.73 21.93 17.91
C LYS A 76 -7.09 21.42 19.31
N ALA A 77 -8.08 22.04 19.94
CA ALA A 77 -8.53 21.70 21.29
C ALA A 77 -9.08 20.26 21.45
N LYS A 78 -9.46 19.58 20.36
CA LYS A 78 -9.95 18.20 20.40
C LYS A 78 -8.87 17.19 20.86
N PHE A 79 -7.59 17.56 20.81
CA PHE A 79 -6.47 16.66 21.09
C PHE A 79 -5.68 16.99 22.35
N ASP A 80 -6.15 17.93 23.18
CA ASP A 80 -5.41 18.41 24.35
C ASP A 80 -5.42 17.42 25.55
N ASN A 81 -6.18 16.32 25.47
CA ASN A 81 -6.30 15.31 26.53
C ASN A 81 -6.07 13.90 25.97
N TYR A 82 -5.16 13.15 26.60
CA TYR A 82 -4.74 11.81 26.17
C TYR A 82 -5.88 10.78 26.13
N ASN A 83 -6.82 10.82 27.09
CA ASN A 83 -7.97 9.91 27.07
C ASN A 83 -8.94 10.21 25.91
N ILE A 84 -9.03 11.49 25.50
CA ILE A 84 -9.81 11.91 24.34
C ILE A 84 -9.10 11.48 23.06
N PHE A 85 -7.77 11.51 23.06
CA PHE A 85 -6.94 11.05 21.95
C PHE A 85 -7.17 9.57 21.63
N ASP A 86 -7.07 8.67 22.63
CA ASP A 86 -7.24 7.22 22.41
C ASP A 86 -8.64 6.87 21.89
N ASP A 87 -9.70 7.40 22.50
CA ASP A 87 -11.07 7.19 22.01
C ASP A 87 -11.25 7.79 20.61
N THR A 88 -10.61 8.92 20.30
CA THR A 88 -10.62 9.49 18.94
C THR A 88 -9.91 8.60 17.93
N MET A 89 -8.81 7.93 18.30
CA MET A 89 -8.12 6.97 17.42
C MET A 89 -8.97 5.71 17.19
N MET A 90 -9.62 5.18 18.22
CA MET A 90 -10.50 4.01 18.08
C MET A 90 -11.70 4.31 17.17
N ARG A 91 -12.32 5.49 17.32
CA ARG A 91 -13.44 5.93 16.47
C ARG A 91 -13.04 6.02 15.00
N GLN A 92 -11.84 6.51 14.71
CA GLN A 92 -11.33 6.58 13.34
C GLN A 92 -11.17 5.19 12.73
N ASN A 93 -10.63 4.22 13.49
CA ASN A 93 -10.49 2.86 13.00
C ASN A 93 -11.86 2.22 12.71
N ASP A 94 -12.85 2.43 13.58
CA ASP A 94 -14.21 1.94 13.36
C ASP A 94 -14.86 2.58 12.13
N LEU A 95 -14.58 3.86 11.91
CA LEU A 95 -15.08 4.60 10.77
C LEU A 95 -14.47 4.11 9.47
N ILE A 96 -13.14 4.03 9.40
CA ILE A 96 -12.40 3.58 8.21
C ILE A 96 -12.77 2.13 7.89
N LYS A 97 -12.94 1.28 8.91
CA LYS A 97 -13.39 -0.10 8.71
C LYS A 97 -14.78 -0.20 8.06
N GLN A 98 -15.65 0.78 8.28
CA GLN A 98 -17.02 0.79 7.76
C GLN A 98 -17.14 1.50 6.40
N PHE A 99 -16.39 2.58 6.18
CA PHE A 99 -16.58 3.47 5.02
C PHE A 99 -15.33 3.68 4.16
N ASN A 100 -14.19 3.10 4.55
CA ASN A 100 -12.89 3.04 3.85
C ASN A 100 -12.15 4.37 3.61
N HIS A 101 -12.86 5.50 3.52
CA HIS A 101 -12.28 6.77 3.09
C HIS A 101 -12.60 7.89 4.09
N LEU A 102 -11.54 8.54 4.56
CA LEU A 102 -11.61 9.64 5.53
C LEU A 102 -10.63 10.75 5.12
N LEU A 103 -11.13 11.97 5.02
CA LEU A 103 -10.32 13.19 5.00
C LEU A 103 -10.56 14.01 6.26
N ARG A 104 -9.49 14.60 6.80
CA ARG A 104 -9.57 15.43 8.01
C ARG A 104 -8.89 16.75 7.73
N PHE A 105 -9.57 17.84 8.03
CA PHE A 105 -9.06 19.18 7.84
C PHE A 105 -9.16 19.96 9.14
N THR A 106 -8.12 20.73 9.45
CA THR A 106 -8.22 21.66 10.57
C THR A 106 -9.03 22.89 10.18
N ASN A 107 -9.65 23.54 11.18
CA ASN A 107 -10.31 24.83 10.96
C ASN A 107 -9.34 25.87 10.36
N ASN A 108 -8.04 25.80 10.71
CA ASN A 108 -7.01 26.68 10.18
C ASN A 108 -6.77 26.45 8.68
N GLN A 109 -6.67 25.19 8.24
CA GLN A 109 -6.50 24.85 6.83
C GLN A 109 -7.73 25.27 6.01
N MET A 110 -8.94 25.03 6.53
CA MET A 110 -10.17 25.48 5.87
C MET A 110 -10.17 27.00 5.62
N LEU A 111 -9.69 27.80 6.60
CA LEU A 111 -9.69 29.26 6.53
C LEU A 111 -8.54 29.85 5.70
N ASN A 112 -7.34 29.29 5.83
CA ASN A 112 -6.12 29.89 5.28
C ASN A 112 -5.61 29.17 4.02
N GLU A 113 -6.04 27.94 3.79
CA GLU A 113 -5.60 27.07 2.70
C GLU A 113 -6.81 26.50 1.93
N THR A 114 -7.90 27.28 1.84
CA THR A 114 -9.20 26.84 1.29
C THR A 114 -9.08 26.17 -0.08
N ASN A 115 -8.28 26.73 -0.99
CA ASN A 115 -8.09 26.15 -2.32
C ASN A 115 -7.45 24.76 -2.26
N TRP A 116 -6.42 24.58 -1.43
CA TRP A 116 -5.80 23.26 -1.24
C TRP A 116 -6.81 22.24 -0.68
N VAL A 117 -7.68 22.66 0.24
CA VAL A 117 -8.74 21.80 0.77
C VAL A 117 -9.74 21.41 -0.33
N ILE A 118 -10.18 22.37 -1.16
CA ILE A 118 -11.06 22.12 -2.31
C ILE A 118 -10.41 21.15 -3.29
N ASP A 119 -9.15 21.39 -3.66
CA ASP A 119 -8.41 20.57 -4.61
C ASP A 119 -8.22 19.16 -4.08
N SER A 120 -7.87 19.01 -2.79
CA SER A 120 -7.73 17.71 -2.12
C SER A 120 -9.01 16.88 -2.18
N ILE A 121 -10.16 17.49 -1.87
CA ILE A 121 -11.46 16.79 -1.95
C ILE A 121 -11.80 16.45 -3.41
N THR A 122 -11.55 17.38 -4.33
CA THR A 122 -11.83 17.19 -5.76
C THR A 122 -11.04 16.03 -6.35
N GLU A 123 -9.73 15.97 -6.07
CA GLU A 123 -8.84 14.91 -6.52
C GLU A 123 -9.22 13.57 -5.89
N TYR A 124 -9.48 13.53 -4.58
CA TYR A 124 -9.89 12.31 -3.90
C TYR A 124 -11.19 11.73 -4.46
N ILE A 125 -12.21 12.57 -4.70
CA ILE A 125 -13.47 12.11 -5.32
C ILE A 125 -13.26 11.62 -6.74
N LYS A 126 -12.32 12.22 -7.49
CA LYS A 126 -11.96 11.74 -8.82
C LYS A 126 -11.37 10.34 -8.75
N GLU A 127 -10.47 10.07 -7.80
CA GLU A 127 -9.90 8.75 -7.56
C GLU A 127 -10.97 7.73 -7.17
N LEU A 128 -11.90 8.10 -6.28
CA LEU A 128 -13.00 7.21 -5.86
C LEU A 128 -13.95 6.80 -7.00
N LYS A 129 -14.00 7.58 -8.09
CA LYS A 129 -14.80 7.27 -9.28
C LYS A 129 -14.06 6.38 -10.28
N ILE A 130 -12.76 6.13 -10.07
CA ILE A 130 -11.98 5.20 -10.89
C ILE A 130 -12.45 3.76 -10.58
N PRO A 131 -12.76 2.95 -11.61
CA PRO A 131 -13.14 1.55 -11.38
C PRO A 131 -11.99 0.79 -10.67
N LYS A 132 -12.31 0.05 -9.60
CA LYS A 132 -11.36 -0.79 -8.83
C LYS A 132 -10.48 -1.74 -9.64
N ILE A 133 -10.85 -2.06 -10.88
CA ILE A 133 -10.04 -2.88 -11.79
C ILE A 133 -8.75 -2.13 -12.17
N LEU A 134 -8.82 -0.80 -12.32
CA LEU A 134 -7.67 0.05 -12.65
C LEU A 134 -6.76 0.31 -11.44
N ASP A 135 -7.32 0.30 -10.22
CA ASP A 135 -6.55 0.48 -8.98
C ASP A 135 -5.56 -0.66 -8.72
N LEU A 136 -5.91 -1.91 -9.10
CA LEU A 136 -5.02 -3.07 -8.93
C LEU A 136 -3.74 -2.92 -9.78
N GLU A 137 -3.88 -2.51 -11.04
CA GLU A 137 -2.73 -2.22 -11.92
C GLU A 137 -1.96 -0.97 -11.45
N LEU A 138 -2.65 0.12 -11.07
CA LEU A 138 -2.00 1.35 -10.61
C LEU A 138 -1.23 1.19 -9.29
N THR A 139 -1.69 0.33 -8.36
CA THR A 139 -1.02 0.12 -7.07
C THR A 139 0.24 -0.71 -7.22
N GLU A 140 0.25 -1.75 -8.06
CA GLU A 140 1.48 -2.49 -8.36
C GLU A 140 2.50 -1.60 -9.08
N GLU A 141 2.10 -0.81 -10.08
CA GLU A 141 3.01 0.12 -10.77
C GLU A 141 3.56 1.19 -9.82
N LYS A 142 2.72 1.76 -8.94
CA LYS A 142 3.18 2.74 -7.94
C LYS A 142 4.15 2.13 -6.93
N LEU A 143 3.93 0.88 -6.51
CA LEU A 143 4.83 0.20 -5.58
C LEU A 143 6.19 -0.07 -6.23
N ILE A 144 6.16 -0.57 -7.47
CA ILE A 144 7.36 -0.80 -8.28
C ILE A 144 8.10 0.52 -8.49
N GLN A 145 7.39 1.61 -8.82
CA GLN A 145 7.99 2.92 -9.02
C GLN A 145 8.61 3.47 -7.72
N PHE A 146 7.95 3.29 -6.58
CA PHE A 146 8.49 3.68 -5.28
C PHE A 146 9.78 2.92 -4.93
N GLU A 147 9.78 1.60 -5.11
CA GLU A 147 10.97 0.75 -4.91
C GLU A 147 12.10 1.12 -5.87
N THR A 148 11.76 1.39 -7.13
CA THR A 148 12.73 1.83 -8.15
C THR A 148 13.36 3.17 -7.78
N ASN A 149 12.56 4.15 -7.35
CA ASN A 149 13.05 5.45 -6.92
C ASN A 149 13.99 5.33 -5.71
N LYS A 150 13.65 4.47 -4.75
CA LYS A 150 14.51 4.20 -3.59
C LYS A 150 15.86 3.60 -4.01
N ALA A 151 15.86 2.62 -4.91
CA ALA A 151 17.09 2.00 -5.42
C ALA A 151 17.94 2.99 -6.23
N ILE A 152 17.31 3.88 -6.99
CA ILE A 152 18.01 4.96 -7.71
C ILE A 152 18.71 5.89 -6.70
N GLU A 153 18.02 6.29 -5.63
CA GLU A 153 18.59 7.19 -4.62
C GLU A 153 19.82 6.56 -3.92
N GLU A 154 19.73 5.28 -3.55
CA GLU A 154 20.85 4.52 -2.96
C GLU A 154 22.04 4.42 -3.92
N ASN A 155 21.78 4.16 -5.20
CA ASN A 155 22.82 4.11 -6.23
C ASN A 155 23.45 5.49 -6.48
N LEU A 156 22.66 6.56 -6.48
CA LEU A 156 23.17 7.93 -6.61
C LEU A 156 24.15 8.26 -5.47
N GLN A 157 23.79 7.93 -4.23
CA GLN A 157 24.67 8.12 -3.08
C GLN A 157 25.97 7.32 -3.19
N LYS A 158 25.88 6.07 -3.66
CA LYS A 158 27.06 5.22 -3.85
C LYS A 158 28.00 5.77 -4.93
N ILE A 159 27.44 6.20 -6.06
CA ILE A 159 28.21 6.81 -7.16
C ILE A 159 28.88 8.10 -6.67
N GLU A 160 28.18 8.94 -5.92
CA GLU A 160 28.77 10.16 -5.36
C GLU A 160 29.95 9.87 -4.42
N LYS A 161 29.86 8.79 -3.64
CA LYS A 161 30.94 8.34 -2.76
C LYS A 161 32.15 7.84 -3.55
N GLU A 162 31.93 6.95 -4.51
CA GLU A 162 33.00 6.43 -5.38
C GLU A 162 33.68 7.56 -6.16
N LEU A 163 32.91 8.56 -6.63
CA LEU A 163 33.43 9.71 -7.37
C LEU A 163 34.29 10.64 -6.49
N LYS A 164 34.03 10.69 -5.17
CA LYS A 164 34.88 11.38 -4.20
C LYS A 164 36.19 10.63 -3.93
N GLU A 165 36.12 9.30 -3.81
CA GLU A 165 37.28 8.43 -3.59
C GLU A 165 38.26 8.50 -4.79
N VAL A 166 37.74 8.39 -6.02
CA VAL A 166 38.54 8.52 -7.26
C VAL A 166 39.21 9.91 -7.39
N LYS A 167 38.53 10.98 -6.96
CA LYS A 167 39.11 12.34 -6.97
C LYS A 167 40.23 12.50 -5.93
N GLN A 168 40.14 11.82 -4.79
CA GLN A 168 41.18 11.87 -3.76
C GLN A 168 42.43 11.07 -4.16
N GLU A 169 42.28 9.90 -4.79
CA GLU A 169 43.43 9.12 -5.26
C GLU A 169 44.27 9.89 -6.30
N ASN A 170 43.62 10.56 -7.25
CA ASN A 170 44.31 11.34 -8.30
C ASN A 170 45.07 12.57 -7.77
N ASN A 171 44.65 13.15 -6.64
CA ASN A 171 45.34 14.31 -6.04
C ASN A 171 46.52 13.93 -5.13
N SER A 172 46.76 12.62 -4.89
CA SER A 172 47.87 12.15 -4.04
C SER A 172 49.12 11.71 -4.83
N MET A 173 49.05 11.70 -6.17
CA MET A 173 50.15 11.25 -7.02
C MET A 173 51.19 12.36 -7.20
N SER A 174 52.35 12.22 -6.55
CA SER A 174 53.51 13.09 -6.75
C SER A 174 53.97 13.11 -8.21
N PHE A 175 54.41 14.27 -8.70
CA PHE A 175 54.92 14.40 -10.08
C PHE A 175 56.04 13.39 -10.38
N GLY A 176 56.85 13.03 -9.38
CA GLY A 176 57.88 12.01 -9.50
C GLY A 176 57.33 10.59 -9.72
N THR A 177 56.22 10.23 -9.06
CA THR A 177 55.59 8.92 -9.27
C THR A 177 54.84 8.86 -10.60
N ALA A 178 54.24 9.97 -11.04
CA ALA A 178 53.61 10.07 -12.36
C ALA A 178 54.64 9.84 -13.49
N VAL A 179 55.83 10.46 -13.40
CA VAL A 179 56.90 10.28 -14.39
C VAL A 179 57.45 8.85 -14.37
N LEU A 180 57.62 8.26 -13.18
CA LEU A 180 58.07 6.87 -13.06
C LEU A 180 57.07 5.88 -13.65
N ILE A 181 55.78 6.09 -13.43
CA ILE A 181 54.70 5.26 -13.98
C ILE A 181 54.66 5.38 -15.51
N VAL A 182 54.80 6.58 -16.07
CA VAL A 182 54.84 6.76 -17.53
C VAL A 182 56.07 6.09 -18.14
N ALA A 183 57.24 6.22 -17.51
CA ALA A 183 58.46 5.56 -17.97
C ALA A 183 58.35 4.03 -17.89
N LEU A 184 57.82 3.50 -16.79
CA LEU A 184 57.57 2.06 -16.63
C LEU A 184 56.50 1.57 -17.61
N ALA A 185 55.43 2.32 -17.86
CA ALA A 185 54.39 1.98 -18.82
C ALA A 185 54.92 1.97 -20.26
N LEU A 186 55.85 2.87 -20.62
CA LEU A 186 56.53 2.87 -21.92
C LEU A 186 57.46 1.66 -22.07
N ILE A 187 58.22 1.31 -21.03
CA ILE A 187 59.07 0.10 -21.01
C ILE A 187 58.21 -1.16 -21.12
N VAL A 188 57.10 -1.21 -20.39
CA VAL A 188 56.11 -2.29 -20.45
C VAL A 188 55.46 -2.34 -21.84
N LEU A 189 55.06 -1.23 -22.46
CA LEU A 189 54.54 -1.18 -23.83
C LEU A 189 55.54 -1.70 -24.87
N ILE A 190 56.83 -1.38 -24.71
CA ILE A 190 57.90 -1.89 -25.57
C ILE A 190 58.05 -3.40 -25.39
N LEU A 191 58.00 -3.91 -24.15
CA LEU A 191 58.08 -5.34 -23.85
C LEU A 191 56.80 -6.11 -24.25
N PHE A 192 55.63 -5.48 -24.16
CA PHE A 192 54.33 -6.06 -24.51
C PHE A 192 54.04 -5.97 -26.02
N SER A 193 54.73 -5.14 -26.80
CA SER A 193 54.64 -5.17 -28.26
C SER A 193 55.07 -6.53 -28.85
N SER A 194 55.82 -7.33 -28.08
CA SER A 194 56.26 -8.69 -28.43
C SER A 194 55.36 -9.80 -27.88
N ILE A 195 54.28 -9.47 -27.16
CA ILE A 195 53.34 -10.44 -26.60
C ILE A 195 51.95 -10.07 -27.11
N ALA A 196 51.41 -10.87 -28.03
CA ALA A 196 50.04 -10.73 -28.51
C ALA A 196 49.07 -10.78 -27.33
N PHE A 197 48.56 -9.63 -26.93
CA PHE A 197 47.58 -9.49 -25.85
C PHE A 197 46.25 -10.04 -26.35
N LYS A 198 45.91 -11.26 -25.94
CA LYS A 198 44.53 -11.75 -26.07
C LYS A 198 43.66 -10.85 -25.20
N PRO A 199 42.65 -10.17 -25.75
CA PRO A 199 41.75 -9.37 -24.93
C PRO A 199 40.97 -10.31 -24.02
N ASN A 200 41.25 -10.27 -22.72
CA ASN A 200 40.44 -10.95 -21.72
C ASN A 200 39.75 -9.91 -20.85
N LYS A 201 38.54 -9.56 -21.24
CA LYS A 201 37.42 -9.35 -20.32
C LYS A 201 36.16 -9.42 -21.15
N THR A 202 35.61 -10.62 -21.28
CA THR A 202 34.19 -10.78 -21.56
C THR A 202 33.47 -9.95 -20.50
N ILE A 203 32.72 -8.95 -20.93
CA ILE A 203 31.74 -8.29 -20.07
C ILE A 203 30.81 -9.42 -19.64
N GLU A 204 30.90 -9.82 -18.37
CA GLU A 204 29.82 -10.60 -17.76
C GLU A 204 28.62 -9.67 -17.78
N VAL A 205 27.75 -9.91 -18.76
CA VAL A 205 26.40 -9.38 -18.79
C VAL A 205 25.81 -9.71 -17.43
N VAL A 206 25.56 -8.66 -16.64
CA VAL A 206 24.81 -8.75 -15.39
C VAL A 206 23.53 -9.50 -15.72
N LYS A 207 23.44 -10.75 -15.27
CA LYS A 207 22.22 -11.54 -15.40
C LYS A 207 21.13 -10.76 -14.69
N GLU A 208 20.14 -10.34 -15.47
CA GLU A 208 18.86 -9.85 -15.01
C GLU A 208 18.38 -10.78 -13.88
N GLN A 209 18.14 -10.20 -12.69
CA GLN A 209 17.58 -10.94 -11.57
C GLN A 209 16.21 -11.50 -12.04
N PRO A 210 15.95 -12.80 -11.89
CA PRO A 210 14.73 -13.39 -12.39
C PRO A 210 13.52 -12.70 -11.74
N LYS A 211 12.63 -12.18 -12.59
CA LYS A 211 11.29 -11.71 -12.21
C LYS A 211 10.69 -12.70 -11.20
N PRO A 212 10.16 -12.24 -10.05
CA PRO A 212 9.62 -13.16 -9.04
C PRO A 212 8.62 -14.13 -9.69
N THR A 213 8.91 -15.43 -9.59
CA THR A 213 8.14 -16.51 -10.25
C THR A 213 6.92 -16.92 -9.41
N TYR A 214 6.26 -15.98 -8.75
CA TYR A 214 5.02 -16.23 -8.02
C TYR A 214 3.83 -15.62 -8.77
N ILE A 215 2.64 -16.17 -8.55
CA ILE A 215 1.39 -15.62 -9.05
C ILE A 215 0.53 -15.14 -7.88
N GLN A 216 -0.35 -14.17 -8.13
CA GLN A 216 -1.32 -13.75 -7.12
C GLN A 216 -2.42 -14.83 -6.98
N ALA A 217 -3.04 -14.93 -5.81
CA ALA A 217 -4.13 -15.87 -5.54
C ALA A 217 -5.30 -15.71 -6.52
N ILE A 218 -5.56 -14.48 -6.99
CA ILE A 218 -6.59 -14.19 -8.00
C ILE A 218 -6.31 -14.84 -9.36
N ASP A 219 -5.05 -15.05 -9.71
CA ASP A 219 -4.64 -15.64 -10.98
C ASP A 219 -4.58 -17.18 -10.92
N ALA A 220 -4.65 -17.78 -9.73
CA ALA A 220 -4.43 -19.20 -9.51
C ALA A 220 -5.37 -20.10 -10.33
N LYS A 221 -6.59 -19.64 -10.62
CA LYS A 221 -7.57 -20.38 -11.44
C LYS A 221 -7.03 -20.68 -12.85
N ASN A 222 -6.22 -19.78 -13.42
CA ASN A 222 -5.65 -19.94 -14.75
C ASN A 222 -4.41 -20.85 -14.76
N HIS A 223 -3.94 -21.27 -13.58
CA HIS A 223 -2.73 -22.07 -13.40
C HIS A 223 -3.01 -23.43 -12.72
N ILE A 224 -4.26 -23.88 -12.73
CA ILE A 224 -4.64 -25.21 -12.23
C ILE A 224 -3.86 -26.29 -12.98
N GLY A 225 -3.23 -27.18 -12.23
CA GLY A 225 -2.36 -28.26 -12.72
C GLY A 225 -0.88 -27.92 -12.67
N GLU A 226 -0.51 -26.64 -12.58
CA GLU A 226 0.88 -26.18 -12.52
C GLU A 226 1.42 -26.19 -11.08
N TYR A 227 2.74 -26.36 -10.95
CA TYR A 227 3.46 -26.13 -9.70
C TYR A 227 3.95 -24.68 -9.67
N LYS A 228 3.40 -23.87 -8.75
CA LYS A 228 3.76 -22.46 -8.61
C LYS A 228 3.74 -22.02 -7.15
N GLU A 229 4.42 -20.90 -6.89
CA GLU A 229 4.20 -20.12 -5.67
C GLU A 229 2.97 -19.22 -5.87
N VAL A 230 2.01 -19.31 -4.96
CA VAL A 230 0.78 -18.51 -4.96
C VAL A 230 0.77 -17.64 -3.72
N CYS A 231 0.69 -16.32 -3.90
CA CYS A 231 0.70 -15.33 -2.83
C CYS A 231 -0.66 -14.65 -2.67
N GLY A 232 -1.05 -14.33 -1.44
CA GLY A 232 -2.26 -13.57 -1.15
C GLY A 232 -2.41 -13.23 0.33
N PHE A 233 -3.36 -12.36 0.66
CA PHE A 233 -3.70 -12.00 2.03
C PHE A 233 -4.71 -12.98 2.61
N ILE A 234 -4.51 -13.37 3.86
CA ILE A 234 -5.42 -14.30 4.53
C ILE A 234 -6.72 -13.57 4.87
N ALA A 235 -7.78 -13.90 4.14
CA ALA A 235 -9.10 -13.30 4.30
C ALA A 235 -9.93 -14.05 5.35
N ASP A 236 -9.77 -15.38 5.45
CA ASP A 236 -10.56 -16.23 6.34
C ASP A 236 -9.83 -17.54 6.67
N ILE A 237 -9.96 -18.00 7.92
CA ILE A 237 -9.47 -19.31 8.36
C ILE A 237 -10.66 -20.08 8.90
N LYS A 238 -10.98 -21.21 8.28
CA LYS A 238 -12.18 -21.98 8.58
C LYS A 238 -11.85 -23.44 8.85
N GLN A 239 -12.10 -23.89 10.07
CA GLN A 239 -12.03 -25.30 10.42
C GLN A 239 -13.23 -26.06 9.82
N PHE A 240 -12.97 -27.28 9.37
CA PHE A 240 -13.98 -28.23 8.92
C PHE A 240 -13.67 -29.62 9.47
N SER A 241 -14.57 -30.58 9.26
CA SER A 241 -14.51 -31.90 9.91
C SER A 241 -13.28 -32.76 9.57
N LYS A 242 -12.44 -32.35 8.60
CA LYS A 242 -11.24 -33.10 8.19
C LYS A 242 -10.00 -32.22 8.06
N GLY A 243 -10.04 -30.98 8.55
CA GLY A 243 -8.93 -30.06 8.38
C GLY A 243 -9.27 -28.58 8.56
N VAL A 244 -8.42 -27.73 8.00
CA VAL A 244 -8.55 -26.27 8.03
C VAL A 244 -8.40 -25.71 6.61
N TYR A 245 -9.27 -24.77 6.26
CA TYR A 245 -9.12 -23.92 5.09
C TYR A 245 -8.52 -22.58 5.48
N ILE A 246 -7.52 -22.13 4.74
CA ILE A 246 -6.97 -20.77 4.81
C ILE A 246 -7.25 -20.12 3.46
N ASN A 247 -8.23 -19.23 3.41
CA ASN A 247 -8.71 -18.60 2.18
C ASN A 247 -7.93 -17.30 1.93
N LEU A 248 -7.38 -17.16 0.73
CA LEU A 248 -6.61 -15.98 0.32
C LEU A 248 -7.47 -15.04 -0.53
N ASP A 249 -7.32 -13.74 -0.29
CA ASP A 249 -7.91 -12.60 -1.02
C ASP A 249 -9.45 -12.58 -1.14
N GLY A 250 -10.15 -13.48 -0.45
CA GLY A 250 -11.61 -13.51 -0.42
C GLY A 250 -12.20 -14.53 0.55
N LYS A 251 -13.47 -14.34 0.90
CA LYS A 251 -14.25 -15.24 1.76
C LYS A 251 -15.26 -16.01 0.93
N TYR A 252 -15.76 -17.13 1.46
CA TYR A 252 -16.86 -17.85 0.82
C TYR A 252 -18.05 -16.91 0.55
N PRO A 253 -18.70 -16.96 -0.64
CA PRO A 253 -18.46 -17.90 -1.74
C PRO A 253 -17.36 -17.49 -2.72
N ASN A 254 -16.92 -16.23 -2.69
CA ASN A 254 -15.96 -15.64 -3.63
C ASN A 254 -14.53 -15.78 -3.09
N ILE A 255 -13.98 -16.98 -3.20
CA ILE A 255 -12.63 -17.31 -2.73
C ILE A 255 -11.73 -17.46 -3.96
N PRO A 256 -10.80 -16.52 -4.19
CA PRO A 256 -9.79 -16.61 -5.25
C PRO A 256 -8.93 -17.88 -5.16
N PHE A 257 -8.46 -18.22 -3.95
CA PHE A 257 -7.59 -19.37 -3.73
C PHE A 257 -7.68 -19.89 -2.28
N THR A 258 -7.52 -21.20 -2.09
CA THR A 258 -7.56 -21.83 -0.76
C THR A 258 -6.31 -22.66 -0.49
N ILE A 259 -5.69 -22.47 0.67
CA ILE A 259 -4.74 -23.43 1.23
C ILE A 259 -5.54 -24.41 2.09
N VAL A 260 -5.33 -25.71 1.88
CA VAL A 260 -6.00 -26.78 2.62
C VAL A 260 -4.99 -27.49 3.51
N VAL A 261 -5.25 -27.56 4.81
CA VAL A 261 -4.49 -28.39 5.74
C VAL A 261 -5.37 -29.56 6.16
N TRP A 262 -5.00 -30.78 5.81
CA TRP A 262 -5.77 -31.96 6.24
C TRP A 262 -5.38 -32.38 7.65
N GLU A 263 -6.32 -32.96 8.39
CA GLU A 263 -6.10 -33.44 9.77
C GLU A 263 -4.85 -34.33 9.91
N ARG A 264 -4.62 -35.21 8.92
CA ARG A 264 -3.46 -36.12 8.86
C ARG A 264 -2.11 -35.42 8.69
N ASP A 265 -2.11 -34.17 8.23
CA ASP A 265 -0.90 -33.41 7.91
C ASP A 265 -0.47 -32.49 9.07
N PHE A 266 -1.33 -32.28 10.09
CA PHE A 266 -0.98 -31.56 11.31
C PHE A 266 0.14 -32.28 12.08
N ASN A 267 1.10 -31.48 12.56
CA ASN A 267 2.25 -31.94 13.31
C ASN A 267 2.80 -30.78 14.14
N SER A 268 3.64 -31.05 15.14
CA SER A 268 4.07 -30.04 16.11
C SER A 268 4.74 -28.78 15.52
N GLU A 269 5.33 -28.85 14.32
CA GLU A 269 5.92 -27.71 13.63
C GLU A 269 4.86 -26.91 12.87
N LEU A 270 3.99 -27.61 12.13
CA LEU A 270 2.88 -27.01 11.39
C LEU A 270 1.86 -26.36 12.34
N ASP A 271 1.51 -27.02 13.45
CA ASP A 271 0.57 -26.53 14.47
C ASP A 271 1.03 -25.17 15.01
N LYS A 272 2.30 -25.11 15.46
CA LYS A 272 2.92 -23.87 15.96
C LYS A 272 3.01 -22.78 14.91
N ALA A 273 3.16 -23.16 13.64
CA ALA A 273 3.25 -22.19 12.56
C ALA A 273 1.88 -21.59 12.23
N LEU A 274 0.83 -22.43 12.22
CA LEU A 274 -0.55 -22.02 12.01
C LEU A 274 -1.08 -21.14 13.16
N ASP A 275 -0.70 -21.42 14.41
CA ASP A 275 -1.05 -20.56 15.56
C ASP A 275 -0.51 -19.13 15.44
N LYS A 276 0.57 -18.94 14.66
CA LYS A 276 1.17 -17.63 14.40
C LYS A 276 0.61 -16.95 13.16
N ILE A 277 -0.29 -17.60 12.43
CA ILE A 277 -0.92 -17.01 11.26
C ILE A 277 -2.06 -16.12 11.76
N ILE A 278 -1.96 -14.83 11.44
CA ILE A 278 -2.98 -13.84 11.79
C ILE A 278 -3.80 -13.56 10.51
N PRO A 279 -5.14 -13.49 10.58
CA PRO A 279 -5.93 -12.93 9.48
C PRO A 279 -5.36 -11.57 9.07
N THR A 280 -5.42 -11.24 7.78
CA THR A 280 -4.76 -10.08 7.13
C THR A 280 -3.25 -10.17 6.91
N SER A 281 -2.56 -11.21 7.38
CA SER A 281 -1.16 -11.44 6.96
C SER A 281 -1.09 -11.87 5.49
N LYS A 282 -0.07 -11.39 4.77
CA LYS A 282 0.28 -11.89 3.44
C LYS A 282 1.06 -13.21 3.58
N ILE A 283 0.69 -14.21 2.81
CA ILE A 283 1.36 -15.52 2.79
C ILE A 283 1.57 -15.97 1.35
N CYS A 284 2.69 -16.63 1.10
CA CYS A 284 2.96 -17.32 -0.16
C CYS A 284 3.06 -18.82 0.11
N ILE A 285 2.40 -19.63 -0.72
CA ILE A 285 2.50 -21.08 -0.66
C ILE A 285 3.01 -21.63 -2.00
N HIS A 286 3.99 -22.53 -1.93
CA HIS A 286 4.47 -23.28 -3.10
C HIS A 286 3.87 -24.68 -3.14
N GLY A 287 3.37 -25.06 -4.31
CA GLY A 287 2.83 -26.40 -4.52
C GLY A 287 2.09 -26.53 -5.83
N LYS A 288 1.48 -27.69 -6.03
CA LYS A 288 0.62 -27.95 -7.18
C LYS A 288 -0.74 -27.31 -6.97
N ILE A 289 -1.15 -26.44 -7.89
CA ILE A 289 -2.48 -25.83 -7.86
C ILE A 289 -3.49 -26.89 -8.33
N GLU A 290 -4.31 -27.39 -7.43
CA GLU A 290 -5.36 -28.37 -7.70
C GLU A 290 -6.72 -27.67 -7.82
N SER A 291 -7.70 -28.34 -8.45
CA SER A 291 -9.09 -27.85 -8.51
C SER A 291 -9.98 -28.68 -7.59
N PHE A 292 -10.76 -28.01 -6.75
CA PHE A 292 -11.87 -28.61 -6.02
C PHE A 292 -13.15 -27.82 -6.28
N LYS A 293 -14.11 -28.42 -7.00
CA LYS A 293 -15.34 -27.73 -7.44
C LYS A 293 -15.06 -26.39 -8.15
N ASP A 294 -14.13 -26.43 -9.09
CA ASP A 294 -13.66 -25.27 -9.89
C ASP A 294 -12.99 -24.15 -9.09
N LYS A 295 -12.57 -24.43 -7.85
CA LYS A 295 -11.80 -23.52 -7.01
C LYS A 295 -10.35 -23.99 -6.91
N PRO A 296 -9.37 -23.11 -7.19
CA PRO A 296 -7.96 -23.48 -7.10
C PRO A 296 -7.51 -23.58 -5.63
N GLN A 297 -6.70 -24.59 -5.34
CA GLN A 297 -6.18 -24.83 -3.99
C GLN A 297 -4.80 -25.47 -3.99
N ILE A 298 -4.04 -25.32 -2.91
CA ILE A 298 -2.84 -26.13 -2.62
C ILE A 298 -3.02 -26.82 -1.27
N SER A 299 -2.69 -28.10 -1.20
CA SER A 299 -2.59 -28.82 0.08
C SER A 299 -1.27 -28.47 0.78
N LEU A 300 -1.36 -27.96 1.99
CA LEU A 300 -0.22 -27.68 2.88
C LEU A 300 0.04 -28.92 3.73
N THR A 301 1.12 -29.62 3.42
CA THR A 301 1.57 -30.83 4.10
C THR A 301 2.80 -30.60 4.97
N GLU A 302 3.59 -29.57 4.67
CA GLU A 302 4.76 -29.18 5.46
C GLU A 302 4.99 -27.67 5.47
N ILE A 303 5.56 -27.15 6.56
CA ILE A 303 5.72 -25.70 6.73
C ILE A 303 6.63 -25.06 5.67
N ARG A 304 7.55 -25.84 5.08
CA ARG A 304 8.48 -25.37 4.05
C ARG A 304 7.79 -24.93 2.76
N GLN A 305 6.55 -25.37 2.53
CA GLN A 305 5.74 -24.86 1.43
C GLN A 305 5.35 -23.40 1.62
N ILE A 306 5.32 -22.90 2.86
CA ILE A 306 5.00 -21.52 3.16
C ILE A 306 6.28 -20.69 3.20
N ARG A 307 6.28 -19.59 2.46
CA ARG A 307 7.18 -18.47 2.65
C ARG A 307 6.43 -17.34 3.34
N LYS A 308 6.86 -16.96 4.55
CA LYS A 308 6.36 -15.75 5.21
C LYS A 308 7.00 -14.54 4.54
N TRP A 309 6.20 -13.48 4.38
CA TRP A 309 6.72 -12.17 4.02
C TRP A 309 7.12 -11.50 5.34
N ASP A 310 8.43 -11.28 5.55
CA ASP A 310 8.94 -10.44 6.64
C ASP A 310 8.57 -8.97 6.39
#